data_AF-A0A0G1CTT9-F1
#
_entry.id   AF-A0A0G1CTT9-F1
#
_cell.length_a   1.000
_cell.length_b   1.000
_cell.length_c   1.000
_cell.angle_alpha   90.00
_cell.angle_beta   90.00
_cell.angle_gamma   90.00
#
_symmetry.space_group_name_H-M   'P 1'
#
loop_
_entity.id
_entity.type
_entity.pdbx_description
1 polymer ?
#
loop_
_entity_poly.entity_id
_entity_poly.type
_entity_poly.pdbx_seq_one_letter_code
_entity_poly.pdbx_strand_id
1 'polypeptide(L)'
;MSSSSLVPKDDPSVLLTTAGMQQFKPYYMGNKDPIKDFGTKRTTSIQKSFRTPDIDEVGDESHLTFFEMLGNFSFGDYFKEDAIKWGWEFITEELKISPERCHVSVFAGDPSTSSGQAVPEDKESKKIWKSLGLADDKIKKAGRKDNFWGPTGSEGPCGPTSEIYVDGLEIWNLVFNEYYCHADKTLEPLKQNGIDTGMGFERLAMVSQSAPTVFETDLFLPLVQIIPHKEILNETKAVRIIADHIRGATFLIADGVLPSNVERGYILRRILRRAIRYGKVLKLDKNFLIPLSQKVIEMYKEFYPELSVKREDILTVIEKEEEKFSKTLENGLKELGKILVAKADKIISGKEAFYLYESYGFPMELTREIATEKRFAIDETGWEIAFKEHQEISRAGAEKKFGGHGIAEITNHKSQITNSDAGKITRLHTATHLLHQALHDILGQEAEVRQMGSDINAERTRFDFTFPRKLFSEEINKIEEVVNKKIKLDLPVFNKKMNKEDAIRLGARAFFKEKYPDEVNVYSIGDPDPSKAYSKELCGGPHVDSTGEIGYFKIIKEESSSAGVRRIRAIIE
;
A
#
# COMPACT_ATOMS: atom_id res chain seq x y z
N MET A 1 13.57 -19.47 5.81
CA MET A 1 12.11 -19.24 5.73
C MET A 1 11.80 -18.53 4.42
N SER A 2 10.65 -18.83 3.80
CA SER A 2 10.20 -18.12 2.59
C SER A 2 9.89 -16.66 2.91
N SER A 3 10.13 -15.76 1.94
CA SER A 3 9.75 -14.36 2.05
C SER A 3 8.24 -14.22 2.29
N SER A 4 7.85 -13.35 3.22
CA SER A 4 6.47 -12.86 3.33
C SER A 4 6.14 -11.93 2.16
N SER A 5 4.85 -11.70 1.93
CA SER A 5 4.34 -10.72 0.95
C SER A 5 4.82 -9.30 1.27
N LEU A 6 4.98 -8.45 0.26
CA LEU A 6 5.12 -7.00 0.43
C LEU A 6 3.86 -6.36 1.03
N VAL A 7 2.75 -7.09 1.05
CA VAL A 7 1.49 -6.68 1.66
C VAL A 7 1.30 -7.38 3.01
N PRO A 8 1.58 -6.72 4.16
CA PRO A 8 1.33 -7.32 5.46
C PRO A 8 -0.15 -7.64 5.63
N LYS A 9 -0.46 -8.89 6.00
CA LYS A 9 -1.85 -9.35 6.25
C LYS A 9 -2.35 -8.95 7.64
N ASP A 10 -1.47 -8.96 8.63
CA ASP A 10 -1.83 -8.87 10.05
C ASP A 10 -1.25 -7.63 10.76
N ASP A 11 -0.79 -6.62 9.99
CA ASP A 11 -0.24 -5.37 10.56
C ASP A 11 -0.85 -4.15 9.86
N PRO A 12 -1.89 -3.53 10.44
CA PRO A 12 -2.53 -2.35 9.87
C PRO A 12 -1.71 -1.05 10.08
N SER A 13 -0.62 -1.10 10.86
CA SER A 13 0.19 0.09 11.16
C SER A 13 1.16 0.45 10.03
N VAL A 14 1.34 -0.44 9.04
CA VAL A 14 2.26 -0.26 7.91
C VAL A 14 1.58 -0.57 6.58
N LEU A 15 1.90 0.23 5.56
CA LEU A 15 1.36 0.04 4.21
C LEU A 15 2.11 -1.00 3.40
N LEU A 16 3.38 -1.27 3.68
CA LEU A 16 4.20 -2.23 2.94
C LEU A 16 5.18 -2.88 3.90
N THR A 17 5.65 -4.07 3.54
CA THR A 17 6.72 -4.73 4.27
C THR A 17 8.02 -3.96 4.07
N THR A 18 8.58 -3.36 5.11
CA THR A 18 9.76 -2.46 5.05
C THR A 18 11.02 -3.09 5.65
N ALA A 19 10.89 -4.20 6.38
CA ALA A 19 11.99 -4.87 7.05
C ALA A 19 11.73 -6.38 7.23
N GLY A 20 12.81 -7.16 7.27
CA GLY A 20 12.81 -8.61 7.50
C GLY A 20 12.08 -9.02 8.77
N MET A 21 12.26 -8.25 9.84
CA MET A 21 11.74 -8.53 11.17
C MET A 21 10.22 -8.48 11.29
N GLN A 22 9.52 -7.74 10.41
CA GLN A 22 8.09 -7.45 10.60
C GLN A 22 7.25 -8.72 10.73
N GLN A 23 7.59 -9.75 9.95
CA GLN A 23 6.93 -11.07 10.00
C GLN A 23 7.17 -11.82 11.32
N PHE A 24 8.17 -11.40 12.09
CA PHE A 24 8.62 -12.04 13.33
C PHE A 24 8.24 -11.27 14.60
N LYS A 25 7.63 -10.07 14.50
CA LYS A 25 7.17 -9.29 15.66
C LYS A 25 6.44 -10.12 16.73
N PRO A 26 5.49 -11.03 16.39
CA PRO A 26 4.77 -11.79 17.41
C PRO A 26 5.64 -12.72 18.25
N TYR A 27 6.78 -13.18 17.72
CA TYR A 27 7.68 -14.08 18.43
C TYR A 27 8.53 -13.32 19.44
N TYR A 28 9.00 -12.12 19.12
CA TYR A 28 9.70 -11.26 20.08
C TYR A 28 8.81 -10.85 21.26
N MET A 29 7.52 -10.65 21.00
CA MET A 29 6.53 -10.32 22.03
C MET A 29 6.08 -11.52 22.87
N GLY A 30 6.44 -12.75 22.49
CA GLY A 30 5.98 -13.98 23.13
C GLY A 30 4.52 -14.35 22.83
N ASN A 31 3.89 -13.71 21.83
CA ASN A 31 2.54 -14.01 21.39
C ASN A 31 2.49 -15.29 20.53
N LYS A 32 3.61 -15.65 19.91
CA LYS A 32 3.81 -16.91 19.18
C LYS A 32 5.05 -17.63 19.70
N ASP A 33 5.06 -18.95 19.54
CA ASP A 33 6.14 -19.82 20.01
C ASP A 33 6.97 -20.30 18.81
N PRO A 34 8.24 -19.87 18.68
CA PRO A 34 9.08 -20.24 17.54
C PRO A 34 9.49 -21.73 17.57
N ILE A 35 9.53 -22.37 18.74
CA ILE A 35 9.79 -23.82 18.83
C ILE A 35 8.58 -24.58 18.27
N LYS A 36 7.37 -24.15 18.61
CA LYS A 36 6.15 -24.77 18.10
C LYS A 36 5.97 -24.56 16.60
N ASP A 37 6.21 -23.34 16.12
CA ASP A 37 5.90 -22.94 14.75
C ASP A 37 7.03 -23.28 13.77
N PHE A 38 8.30 -23.26 14.21
CA PHE A 38 9.48 -23.47 13.36
C PHE A 38 10.39 -24.61 13.81
N GLY A 39 10.19 -25.18 15.00
CA GLY A 39 11.09 -26.20 15.56
C GLY A 39 12.42 -25.64 16.11
N THR A 40 12.61 -24.32 16.10
CA THR A 40 13.86 -23.67 16.46
C THR A 40 13.65 -22.21 16.90
N LYS A 41 14.50 -21.70 17.79
CA LYS A 41 14.55 -20.26 18.16
C LYS A 41 15.41 -19.42 17.23
N ARG A 42 16.07 -20.04 16.26
CA ARG A 42 16.94 -19.41 15.26
C ARG A 42 16.29 -19.52 13.90
N THR A 43 16.14 -18.41 13.18
CA THR A 43 15.60 -18.43 11.82
C THR A 43 16.41 -17.53 10.89
N THR A 44 16.35 -17.82 9.60
CA THR A 44 16.89 -16.96 8.54
C THR A 44 15.84 -16.73 7.47
N SER A 45 15.84 -15.55 6.85
CA SER A 45 14.98 -15.26 5.70
C SER A 45 15.63 -14.26 4.75
N ILE A 46 15.15 -14.26 3.51
CA ILE A 46 15.42 -13.21 2.53
C ILE A 46 14.08 -12.54 2.27
N GLN A 47 13.86 -11.40 2.90
CA GLN A 47 12.57 -10.71 2.87
C GLN A 47 12.55 -9.63 1.80
N LYS A 48 11.66 -9.79 0.82
CA LYS A 48 11.25 -8.71 -0.09
C LYS A 48 10.81 -7.51 0.75
N SER A 49 11.46 -6.36 0.55
CA SER A 49 11.21 -5.14 1.31
C SER A 49 10.96 -3.97 0.37
N PHE A 50 10.11 -3.03 0.80
CA PHE A 50 9.79 -1.83 0.05
C PHE A 50 9.93 -0.58 0.93
N ARG A 51 10.76 0.38 0.51
CA ARG A 51 10.99 1.65 1.23
C ARG A 51 10.42 2.82 0.42
N THR A 52 9.38 3.44 0.98
CA THR A 52 8.77 4.64 0.42
C THR A 52 9.52 5.94 0.73
N PRO A 53 10.22 6.11 1.88
CA PRO A 53 10.98 7.33 2.15
C PRO A 53 12.08 7.56 1.12
N ASP A 54 12.72 6.47 0.65
CA ASP A 54 13.91 6.51 -0.20
C ASP A 54 13.57 6.71 -1.69
N ILE A 55 12.30 6.92 -2.03
CA ILE A 55 11.86 7.08 -3.43
C ILE A 55 12.64 8.20 -4.09
N ASP A 56 12.79 9.35 -3.44
CA ASP A 56 13.34 10.55 -4.08
C ASP A 56 14.87 10.46 -4.27
N GLU A 57 15.54 9.64 -3.47
CA GLU A 57 16.96 9.30 -3.48
C GLU A 57 17.32 8.32 -4.60
N VAL A 58 16.38 7.47 -5.03
CA VAL A 58 16.61 6.51 -6.12
C VAL A 58 17.13 7.22 -7.37
N GLY A 59 18.14 6.60 -7.97
CA GLY A 59 18.91 7.13 -9.09
C GLY A 59 20.33 7.54 -8.71
N ASP A 60 20.65 7.52 -7.42
CA ASP A 60 22.02 7.62 -6.92
C ASP A 60 22.78 6.27 -7.07
N GLU A 61 23.79 6.04 -6.23
CA GLU A 61 24.66 4.86 -6.32
C GLU A 61 24.08 3.61 -5.63
N SER A 62 23.15 3.74 -4.67
CA SER A 62 22.78 2.62 -3.79
C SER A 62 21.35 2.60 -3.22
N HIS A 63 20.56 3.66 -3.36
CA HIS A 63 19.17 3.68 -2.87
C HIS A 63 18.22 3.00 -3.86
N LEU A 64 17.29 2.23 -3.30
CA LEU A 64 16.30 1.42 -4.01
C LEU A 64 14.94 1.54 -3.34
N THR A 65 13.86 1.48 -4.12
CA THR A 65 12.50 1.39 -3.56
C THR A 65 12.16 -0.03 -3.14
N PHE A 66 12.60 -1.02 -3.91
CA PHE A 66 12.43 -2.44 -3.64
C PHE A 66 13.80 -3.09 -3.53
N PHE A 67 13.98 -3.92 -2.51
CA PHE A 67 15.22 -4.68 -2.31
C PHE A 67 14.97 -5.94 -1.47
N GLU A 68 15.94 -6.84 -1.49
CA GLU A 68 15.91 -8.06 -0.69
C GLU A 68 16.72 -7.87 0.59
N MET A 69 16.08 -8.05 1.74
CA MET A 69 16.73 -7.93 3.05
C MET A 69 17.02 -9.33 3.59
N LEU A 70 18.29 -9.71 3.60
CA LEU A 70 18.76 -10.93 4.26
C LEU A 70 18.74 -10.69 5.77
N GLY A 71 18.24 -11.66 6.53
CA GLY A 71 18.21 -11.56 7.98
C GLY A 71 18.38 -12.91 8.66
N ASN A 72 19.03 -12.86 9.82
CA ASN A 72 19.05 -13.92 10.81
C ASN A 72 18.45 -13.41 12.11
N PHE A 73 17.59 -14.22 12.71
CA PHE A 73 16.75 -13.82 13.82
C PHE A 73 16.93 -14.79 14.98
N SER A 74 16.99 -14.24 16.19
CA SER A 74 17.06 -14.99 17.46
C SER A 74 15.88 -14.62 18.33
N PHE A 75 15.13 -15.61 18.79
CA PHE A 75 14.04 -15.44 19.74
C PHE A 75 14.49 -15.89 21.15
N GLY A 76 15.53 -15.23 21.67
CA GLY A 76 16.11 -15.52 22.99
C GLY A 76 17.03 -16.75 23.04
N ASP A 77 17.70 -17.07 21.94
CA ASP A 77 18.68 -18.18 21.88
C ASP A 77 20.13 -17.71 21.98
N TYR A 78 20.49 -16.73 21.16
CA TYR A 78 21.75 -15.99 21.20
C TYR A 78 21.51 -14.49 21.18
N PHE A 79 22.54 -13.70 21.53
CA PHE A 79 22.45 -12.24 21.59
C PHE A 79 23.71 -11.57 20.99
N LYS A 80 24.12 -10.41 21.52
CA LYS A 80 25.17 -9.53 20.95
C LYS A 80 26.48 -10.26 20.63
N GLU A 81 27.00 -11.05 21.57
CA GLU A 81 28.31 -11.70 21.40
C GLU A 81 28.34 -12.61 20.18
N ASP A 82 27.40 -13.55 20.07
CA ASP A 82 27.34 -14.47 18.94
C ASP A 82 26.93 -13.76 17.65
N ALA A 83 25.98 -12.82 17.70
CA ALA A 83 25.52 -12.08 16.52
C ALA A 83 26.66 -11.28 15.87
N ILE A 84 27.47 -10.59 16.68
CA ILE A 84 28.62 -9.82 16.21
C ILE A 84 29.72 -10.76 15.69
N LYS A 85 30.04 -11.85 16.42
CA LYS A 85 31.06 -12.81 16.01
C LYS A 85 30.72 -13.47 14.67
N TRP A 86 29.52 -14.03 14.53
CA TRP A 86 29.08 -14.68 13.30
C TRP A 86 28.91 -13.69 12.16
N GLY A 87 28.43 -12.46 12.44
CA GLY A 87 28.36 -11.41 11.44
C GLY A 87 29.75 -11.07 10.88
N TRP A 88 30.74 -10.93 11.77
CA TRP A 88 32.12 -10.65 11.38
C TRP A 88 32.79 -11.80 10.64
N GLU A 89 32.61 -13.04 11.13
CA GLU A 89 33.07 -14.26 10.47
C GLU A 89 32.48 -14.38 9.06
N PHE A 90 31.18 -14.15 8.89
CA PHE A 90 30.55 -14.18 7.57
C PHE A 90 31.14 -13.15 6.61
N ILE A 91 31.35 -11.91 7.06
CA ILE A 91 31.95 -10.86 6.21
C ILE A 91 33.40 -11.19 5.84
N THR A 92 34.22 -11.57 6.81
CA THR A 92 35.68 -11.66 6.63
C THR A 92 36.16 -13.03 6.17
N GLU A 93 35.50 -14.10 6.63
CA GLU A 93 35.87 -15.47 6.32
C GLU A 93 35.02 -16.06 5.20
N GLU A 94 33.71 -15.88 5.19
CA GLU A 94 32.87 -16.48 4.13
C GLU A 94 32.87 -15.64 2.86
N LEU A 95 32.60 -14.33 2.97
CA LEU A 95 32.59 -13.41 1.83
C LEU A 95 33.99 -12.91 1.45
N LYS A 96 35.01 -13.21 2.26
CA LYS A 96 36.41 -12.81 2.03
C LYS A 96 36.59 -11.29 1.85
N ILE A 97 35.74 -10.48 2.48
CA ILE A 97 35.89 -9.03 2.50
C ILE A 97 36.99 -8.68 3.49
N SER A 98 38.01 -7.96 3.01
CA SER A 98 39.17 -7.60 3.84
C SER A 98 38.75 -6.71 5.03
N PRO A 99 39.16 -7.05 6.28
CA PRO A 99 38.90 -6.26 7.48
C PRO A 99 39.28 -4.78 7.36
N GLU A 100 40.30 -4.46 6.58
CA GLU A 100 40.81 -3.10 6.37
C GLU A 100 39.80 -2.19 5.68
N ARG A 101 38.92 -2.75 4.84
CA ARG A 101 37.82 -2.04 4.16
C ARG A 101 36.63 -1.79 5.09
N CYS A 102 36.56 -2.52 6.19
CA CYS A 102 35.45 -2.47 7.11
C CYS A 102 35.62 -1.36 8.16
N HIS A 103 34.48 -0.83 8.62
CA HIS A 103 34.35 -0.17 9.91
C HIS A 103 32.96 -0.45 10.46
N VAL A 104 32.77 -0.22 11.76
CA VAL A 104 31.50 -0.49 12.44
C VAL A 104 31.03 0.73 13.21
N SER A 105 29.72 0.82 13.43
CA SER A 105 29.11 1.80 14.34
C SER A 105 28.48 1.11 15.55
N VAL A 106 28.46 1.80 16.69
CA VAL A 106 27.77 1.39 17.91
C VAL A 106 26.98 2.54 18.51
N PHE A 107 25.91 2.22 19.22
CA PHE A 107 25.02 3.22 19.81
C PHE A 107 25.73 4.05 20.90
N ALA A 108 25.73 5.37 20.75
CA ALA A 108 26.38 6.31 21.65
C ALA A 108 25.64 6.52 22.97
N GLY A 109 24.40 6.03 23.10
CA GLY A 109 23.48 6.41 24.16
C GLY A 109 22.71 7.68 23.82
N ASP A 110 21.56 7.87 24.46
CA ASP A 110 20.83 9.14 24.41
C ASP A 110 20.42 9.61 25.82
N PRO A 111 20.42 10.93 26.07
CA PRO A 111 19.81 11.47 27.27
C PRO A 111 18.30 11.24 27.19
N SER A 112 17.65 11.09 28.36
CA SER A 112 16.20 10.90 28.50
C SER A 112 15.43 11.75 27.49
N THR A 113 14.70 11.10 26.59
CA THR A 113 13.78 11.79 25.69
C THR A 113 12.58 12.30 26.51
N SER A 114 11.81 13.21 25.92
CA SER A 114 10.53 13.69 26.46
C SER A 114 9.47 12.58 26.64
N SER A 115 9.76 11.35 26.19
CA SER A 115 8.87 10.19 26.20
C SER A 115 9.30 9.06 27.14
N GLY A 116 10.32 9.25 27.98
CA GLY A 116 10.65 8.31 29.07
C GLY A 116 11.78 7.32 28.75
N GLN A 117 12.71 7.27 29.71
CA GLN A 117 13.96 6.48 29.78
C GLN A 117 15.09 6.85 28.82
N ALA A 118 16.25 7.15 29.43
CA ALA A 118 17.53 7.26 28.73
C ALA A 118 18.00 5.86 28.32
N VAL A 119 18.45 5.70 27.07
CA VAL A 119 19.06 4.45 26.62
C VAL A 119 20.58 4.57 26.75
N PRO A 120 21.25 3.67 27.49
CA PRO A 120 22.69 3.76 27.72
C PRO A 120 23.50 3.52 26.44
N GLU A 121 24.75 3.97 26.45
CA GLU A 121 25.74 3.62 25.43
C GLU A 121 25.94 2.10 25.33
N ASP A 122 26.00 1.57 24.11
CA ASP A 122 26.26 0.15 23.86
C ASP A 122 27.75 -0.20 23.99
N LYS A 123 28.22 -0.19 25.23
CA LYS A 123 29.62 -0.51 25.58
C LYS A 123 29.96 -1.99 25.37
N GLU A 124 28.96 -2.86 25.38
CA GLU A 124 29.11 -4.31 25.21
C GLU A 124 29.55 -4.63 23.78
N SER A 125 28.79 -4.16 22.78
CA SER A 125 29.14 -4.35 21.37
C SER A 125 30.52 -3.78 21.05
N LYS A 126 30.85 -2.59 21.59
CA LYS A 126 32.19 -2.01 21.45
C LYS A 126 33.29 -2.95 21.95
N LYS A 127 33.09 -3.62 23.09
CA LYS A 127 34.08 -4.56 23.65
C LYS A 127 34.23 -5.80 22.78
N ILE A 128 33.12 -6.34 22.26
CA ILE A 128 33.11 -7.52 21.39
C ILE A 128 33.87 -7.22 20.08
N TRP A 129 33.59 -6.10 19.43
CA TRP A 129 34.32 -5.67 18.23
C TRP A 129 35.83 -5.56 18.44
N LYS A 130 36.26 -4.98 19.58
CA LYS A 130 37.69 -4.92 19.91
C LYS A 130 38.32 -6.29 20.09
N SER A 131 37.60 -7.24 20.69
CA SER A 131 38.10 -8.62 20.86
C SER A 131 38.27 -9.36 19.53
N LEU A 132 37.58 -8.92 18.48
CA LEU A 132 37.71 -9.44 17.12
C LEU A 132 38.85 -8.78 16.33
N GLY A 133 39.61 -7.89 16.97
CA GLY A 133 40.78 -7.24 16.39
C GLY A 133 40.50 -5.94 15.64
N LEU A 134 39.27 -5.39 15.68
CA LEU A 134 39.00 -4.07 15.13
C LEU A 134 39.66 -2.98 15.99
N ALA A 135 40.39 -2.09 15.33
CA ALA A 135 41.00 -0.93 15.96
C ALA A 135 39.94 0.10 16.42
N ASP A 136 40.27 0.90 17.45
CA ASP A 136 39.34 1.87 18.05
C ASP A 136 38.81 2.91 17.05
N ASP A 137 39.63 3.34 16.09
CA ASP A 137 39.27 4.29 15.04
C ASP A 137 38.31 3.70 13.98
N LYS A 138 38.20 2.37 13.92
CA LYS A 138 37.24 1.63 13.11
C LYS A 138 35.91 1.37 13.82
N ILE A 139 35.77 1.73 15.11
CA ILE A 139 34.53 1.57 15.89
C ILE A 139 33.96 2.95 16.20
N LYS A 140 33.08 3.44 15.33
CA LYS A 140 32.45 4.76 15.45
C LYS A 140 31.26 4.72 16.42
N LYS A 141 31.04 5.80 17.14
CA LYS A 141 29.81 6.01 17.92
C LYS A 141 28.83 6.83 17.09
N ALA A 142 27.54 6.45 17.08
CA ALA A 142 26.50 7.28 16.48
C ALA A 142 25.24 7.36 17.35
N GLY A 143 24.43 8.40 17.10
CA GLY A 143 23.24 8.70 17.91
C GLY A 143 22.03 7.84 17.54
N ARG A 144 20.87 8.15 18.16
CA ARG A 144 19.60 7.41 17.96
C ARG A 144 19.15 7.32 16.51
N LYS A 145 19.40 8.34 15.70
CA LYS A 145 19.00 8.35 14.29
C LYS A 145 19.63 7.21 13.49
N ASP A 146 20.88 6.88 13.81
CA ASP A 146 21.69 5.93 13.03
C ASP A 146 21.80 4.58 13.76
N ASN A 147 22.05 4.59 15.08
CA ASN A 147 22.32 3.36 15.85
C ASN A 147 21.21 2.92 16.81
N PHE A 148 19.94 3.28 16.57
CA PHE A 148 18.79 2.75 17.30
C PHE A 148 17.63 2.49 16.35
N TRP A 149 17.18 1.24 16.26
CA TRP A 149 16.15 0.82 15.32
C TRP A 149 14.83 0.50 15.99
N GLY A 150 13.75 0.93 15.34
CA GLY A 150 12.38 0.58 15.71
C GLY A 150 11.63 1.67 16.49
N PRO A 151 10.33 1.42 16.78
CA PRO A 151 9.58 0.24 16.35
C PRO A 151 9.27 0.33 14.86
N THR A 152 9.12 -0.82 14.22
CA THR A 152 8.55 -0.83 12.87
C THR A 152 7.05 -0.58 12.97
N GLY A 153 6.53 0.51 12.39
CA GLY A 153 5.12 0.91 12.55
C GLY A 153 4.92 1.85 13.74
N SER A 154 3.73 1.86 14.34
CA SER A 154 3.42 2.75 15.46
C SER A 154 4.08 2.33 16.78
N GLU A 155 4.17 1.01 17.00
CA GLU A 155 4.68 0.35 18.20
C GLU A 155 5.30 -1.01 17.87
N GLY A 156 6.10 -1.57 18.78
CA GLY A 156 6.74 -2.87 18.60
C GLY A 156 8.14 -3.00 19.21
N PRO A 157 8.82 -4.15 18.98
CA PRO A 157 10.20 -4.35 19.37
C PRO A 157 11.15 -3.32 18.76
N CYS A 158 12.14 -2.90 19.54
CA CYS A 158 13.18 -1.95 19.14
C CYS A 158 14.44 -2.10 20.02
N GLY A 159 15.53 -1.48 19.59
CA GLY A 159 16.69 -1.31 20.45
C GLY A 159 17.94 -0.77 19.75
N PRO A 160 19.07 -0.69 20.47
CA PRO A 160 20.36 -0.32 19.90
C PRO A 160 20.75 -1.25 18.75
N THR A 161 21.49 -0.72 17.79
CA THR A 161 22.08 -1.52 16.71
C THR A 161 23.59 -1.32 16.64
N SER A 162 24.28 -2.31 16.09
CA SER A 162 25.61 -2.14 15.53
C SER A 162 25.57 -2.37 14.03
N GLU A 163 26.16 -1.47 13.24
CA GLU A 163 26.11 -1.55 11.78
C GLU A 163 27.51 -1.77 11.22
N ILE A 164 27.60 -2.60 10.18
CA ILE A 164 28.83 -2.93 9.46
C ILE A 164 28.85 -2.17 8.15
N TYR A 165 29.93 -1.43 7.94
CA TYR A 165 30.18 -0.63 6.75
C TYR A 165 31.39 -1.18 6.00
N VAL A 166 31.31 -1.23 4.67
CA VAL A 166 32.43 -1.53 3.79
C VAL A 166 32.62 -0.37 2.82
N ASP A 167 33.83 0.20 2.79
CA ASP A 167 34.17 1.36 1.95
C ASP A 167 33.20 2.56 2.08
N GLY A 168 32.61 2.73 3.26
CA GLY A 168 31.66 3.82 3.54
C GLY A 168 30.18 3.47 3.31
N LEU A 169 29.87 2.30 2.73
CA LEU A 169 28.51 1.83 2.51
C LEU A 169 28.06 0.90 3.64
N GLU A 170 26.93 1.20 4.28
CA GLU A 170 26.29 0.31 5.25
C GLU A 170 25.72 -0.91 4.53
N ILE A 171 26.23 -2.10 4.88
CA ILE A 171 25.80 -3.37 4.26
C ILE A 171 24.94 -4.22 5.19
N TRP A 172 25.09 -4.06 6.52
CA TRP A 172 24.42 -4.91 7.50
C TRP A 172 24.18 -4.19 8.83
N ASN A 173 22.95 -4.21 9.32
CA ASN A 173 22.61 -3.83 10.69
C ASN A 173 22.36 -5.06 11.57
N LEU A 174 22.82 -4.98 12.82
CA LEU A 174 22.63 -5.96 13.89
C LEU A 174 21.81 -5.31 15.00
N VAL A 175 20.49 -5.41 14.92
CA VAL A 175 19.57 -4.80 15.88
C VAL A 175 19.40 -5.72 17.09
N PHE A 176 19.62 -5.14 18.27
CA PHE A 176 19.50 -5.80 19.55
C PHE A 176 18.14 -5.43 20.16
N ASN A 177 17.12 -6.25 19.92
CA ASN A 177 15.79 -6.04 20.47
C ASN A 177 15.82 -6.25 21.98
N GLU A 178 15.87 -5.14 22.71
CA GLU A 178 15.91 -5.06 24.19
C GLU A 178 14.64 -4.41 24.76
N TYR A 179 13.92 -3.65 23.92
CA TYR A 179 12.77 -2.86 24.35
C TYR A 179 11.54 -3.08 23.46
N TYR A 180 10.36 -2.90 24.03
CA TYR A 180 9.13 -2.64 23.34
C TYR A 180 8.88 -1.13 23.37
N CYS A 181 8.72 -0.51 22.20
CA CYS A 181 8.35 0.88 22.08
C CYS A 181 6.84 1.00 21.87
N HIS A 182 6.17 1.65 22.81
CA HIS A 182 4.74 1.92 22.77
C HIS A 182 4.42 3.07 21.80
N ALA A 183 3.14 3.21 21.44
CA ALA A 183 2.69 4.26 20.52
C ALA A 183 3.04 5.69 20.99
N ASP A 184 3.09 5.93 22.31
CA ASP A 184 3.49 7.19 22.95
C ASP A 184 5.01 7.40 23.06
N LYS A 185 5.79 6.49 22.49
CA LYS A 185 7.26 6.46 22.47
C LYS A 185 7.92 6.21 23.83
N THR A 186 7.17 5.68 24.80
CA THR A 186 7.73 5.08 26.01
C THR A 186 8.36 3.72 25.68
N LEU A 187 9.41 3.37 26.42
CA LEU A 187 10.14 2.11 26.27
C LEU A 187 9.89 1.20 27.48
N GLU A 188 9.60 -0.07 27.21
CA GLU A 188 9.48 -1.12 28.21
C GLU A 188 10.47 -2.24 27.89
N PRO A 189 11.28 -2.74 28.85
CA PRO A 189 12.17 -3.87 28.59
C PRO A 189 11.41 -5.11 28.12
N LEU A 190 11.92 -5.77 27.06
CA LEU A 190 11.34 -7.03 26.60
C LEU A 190 11.57 -8.14 27.62
N LYS A 191 10.60 -9.07 27.73
CA LYS A 191 10.75 -10.27 28.58
C LYS A 191 11.87 -11.20 28.11
N GLN A 192 12.16 -11.16 26.81
CA GLN A 192 13.25 -11.89 26.18
C GLN A 192 13.94 -10.98 25.17
N ASN A 193 15.26 -10.97 25.20
CA ASN A 193 16.04 -10.27 24.19
C ASN A 193 15.98 -11.03 22.87
N GLY A 194 16.11 -10.28 21.77
CA GLY A 194 16.11 -10.83 20.44
C GLY A 194 17.19 -10.23 19.56
N ILE A 195 17.60 -11.00 18.55
CA ILE A 195 18.42 -10.49 17.45
C ILE A 195 17.54 -10.35 16.23
N ASP A 196 17.64 -9.20 15.59
CA ASP A 196 17.09 -8.88 14.29
C ASP A 196 18.22 -8.31 13.44
N THR A 197 18.58 -8.99 12.37
CA THR A 197 19.58 -8.47 11.43
C THR A 197 18.95 -8.17 10.09
N GLY A 198 19.47 -7.12 9.45
CA GLY A 198 19.06 -6.69 8.13
C GLY A 198 20.27 -6.36 7.27
N MET A 199 20.59 -7.24 6.33
CA MET A 199 21.61 -7.04 5.31
C MET A 199 20.94 -6.75 3.97
N GLY A 200 21.30 -5.63 3.35
CA GLY A 200 20.79 -5.29 2.01
C GLY A 200 21.50 -6.12 0.94
N PHE A 201 20.79 -7.03 0.28
CA PHE A 201 21.37 -7.93 -0.71
C PHE A 201 22.08 -7.18 -1.85
N GLU A 202 21.45 -6.12 -2.35
CA GLU A 202 21.94 -5.33 -3.47
C GLU A 202 23.21 -4.55 -3.11
N ARG A 203 23.28 -4.04 -1.88
CA ARG A 203 24.51 -3.38 -1.38
C ARG A 203 25.63 -4.39 -1.16
N LEU A 204 25.30 -5.58 -0.65
CA LEU A 204 26.27 -6.67 -0.54
C LEU A 204 26.80 -7.07 -1.92
N ALA A 205 25.92 -7.24 -2.91
CA ALA A 205 26.29 -7.58 -4.28
C ALA A 205 27.21 -6.51 -4.88
N MET A 206 26.90 -5.23 -4.67
CA MET A 206 27.74 -4.10 -5.10
C MET A 206 29.16 -4.21 -4.54
N VAL A 207 29.30 -4.41 -3.23
CA VAL A 207 30.60 -4.54 -2.56
C VAL A 207 31.35 -5.79 -3.01
N SER A 208 30.66 -6.92 -3.11
CA SER A 208 31.26 -8.23 -3.44
C SER A 208 31.76 -8.28 -4.89
N GLN A 209 31.04 -7.63 -5.80
CA GLN A 209 31.41 -7.53 -7.22
C GLN A 209 32.36 -6.36 -7.50
N SER A 210 32.66 -5.54 -6.48
CA SER A 210 33.39 -4.27 -6.65
C SER A 210 32.74 -3.36 -7.71
N ALA A 211 31.40 -3.40 -7.79
CA ALA A 211 30.64 -2.58 -8.71
C ALA A 211 30.55 -1.14 -8.16
N PRO A 212 30.64 -0.11 -9.03
CA PRO A 212 30.58 1.28 -8.58
C PRO A 212 29.18 1.70 -8.13
N THR A 213 28.13 1.02 -8.58
CA THR A 213 26.74 1.22 -8.10
C THR A 213 25.98 -0.10 -8.03
N VAL A 214 24.89 -0.13 -7.27
CA VAL A 214 23.98 -1.31 -7.22
C VAL A 214 23.41 -1.66 -8.60
N PHE A 215 23.30 -0.67 -9.48
CA PHE A 215 22.76 -0.82 -10.83
C PHE A 215 23.72 -1.47 -11.82
N GLU A 216 25.00 -1.58 -11.44
CA GLU A 216 26.07 -2.21 -12.23
C GLU A 216 26.42 -3.61 -11.71
N THR A 217 25.56 -4.16 -10.85
CA THR A 217 25.63 -5.57 -10.42
C THR A 217 24.85 -6.46 -11.37
N ASP A 218 25.11 -7.77 -11.32
CA ASP A 218 24.31 -8.79 -12.01
C ASP A 218 22.80 -8.77 -11.68
N LEU A 219 22.39 -8.13 -10.58
CA LEU A 219 20.99 -7.96 -10.19
C LEU A 219 20.25 -6.91 -11.05
N PHE A 220 20.97 -5.97 -11.67
CA PHE A 220 20.38 -4.85 -12.41
C PHE A 220 20.90 -4.69 -13.84
N LEU A 221 22.12 -5.13 -14.13
CA LEU A 221 22.71 -5.06 -15.47
C LEU A 221 21.78 -5.60 -16.56
N PRO A 222 21.07 -6.74 -16.38
CA PRO A 222 20.15 -7.23 -17.40
C PRO A 222 18.98 -6.28 -17.70
N LEU A 223 18.54 -5.46 -16.74
CA LEU A 223 17.51 -4.44 -16.94
C LEU A 223 18.10 -3.18 -17.58
N VAL A 224 19.23 -2.70 -17.06
CA VAL A 224 19.94 -1.52 -17.55
C VAL A 224 20.29 -1.65 -19.03
N GLN A 225 20.72 -2.84 -19.46
CA GLN A 225 21.08 -3.14 -20.85
C GLN A 225 19.89 -3.11 -21.82
N ILE A 226 18.66 -3.32 -21.34
CA ILE A 226 17.45 -3.24 -22.17
C ILE A 226 17.09 -1.78 -22.47
N ILE A 227 17.48 -0.83 -21.59
CA ILE A 227 17.10 0.58 -21.69
C ILE A 227 18.09 1.30 -22.62
N PRO A 228 17.66 1.77 -23.81
CA PRO A 228 18.51 2.57 -24.69
C PRO A 228 18.91 3.88 -24.01
N HIS A 229 20.21 4.14 -23.89
CA HIS A 229 20.73 5.36 -23.26
C HIS A 229 22.15 5.68 -23.73
N LYS A 230 22.60 6.90 -23.45
CA LYS A 230 24.00 7.33 -23.52
C LYS A 230 24.57 7.46 -22.11
N GLU A 231 25.88 7.27 -21.97
CA GLU A 231 26.61 7.46 -20.72
C GLU A 231 26.76 8.96 -20.36
N ILE A 232 25.64 9.62 -20.09
CA ILE A 232 25.57 11.01 -19.64
C ILE A 232 24.85 11.00 -18.29
N LEU A 233 25.37 11.74 -17.30
CA LEU A 233 24.90 11.72 -15.91
C LEU A 233 23.36 11.72 -15.73
N ASN A 234 22.65 12.60 -16.46
CA ASN A 234 21.18 12.69 -16.37
C ASN A 234 20.48 11.46 -16.97
N GLU A 235 21.00 10.92 -18.07
CA GLU A 235 20.48 9.69 -18.68
C GLU A 235 20.78 8.49 -17.78
N THR A 236 21.97 8.42 -17.18
CA THR A 236 22.32 7.39 -16.19
C THR A 236 21.35 7.40 -15.00
N LYS A 237 21.07 8.58 -14.42
CA LYS A 237 20.07 8.69 -13.33
C LYS A 237 18.68 8.20 -13.78
N ALA A 238 18.26 8.58 -14.99
CA ALA A 238 16.97 8.15 -15.55
C ALA A 238 16.89 6.63 -15.71
N VAL A 239 17.94 5.99 -16.23
CA VAL A 239 18.05 4.54 -16.41
C VAL A 239 17.94 3.81 -15.07
N ARG A 240 18.67 4.29 -14.05
CA ARG A 240 18.63 3.72 -12.69
C ARG A 240 17.24 3.78 -12.08
N ILE A 241 16.57 4.94 -12.19
CA ILE A 241 15.20 5.11 -11.69
C ILE A 241 14.22 4.18 -12.39
N ILE A 242 14.29 4.07 -13.72
CA ILE A 242 13.43 3.16 -14.48
C ILE A 242 13.65 1.71 -14.03
N ALA A 243 14.90 1.27 -13.91
CA ALA A 243 15.27 -0.09 -13.55
C ALA A 243 14.81 -0.47 -12.12
N ASP A 244 15.00 0.40 -11.14
CA ASP A 244 14.49 0.19 -9.78
C ASP A 244 12.96 0.15 -9.74
N HIS A 245 12.31 1.18 -10.29
CA HIS A 245 10.88 1.35 -10.15
C HIS A 245 10.09 0.26 -10.89
N ILE A 246 10.56 -0.22 -12.05
CA ILE A 246 9.88 -1.33 -12.74
C ILE A 246 10.04 -2.65 -11.99
N ARG A 247 11.18 -2.89 -11.34
CA ARG A 247 11.41 -4.04 -10.47
C ARG A 247 10.44 -4.01 -9.29
N GLY A 248 10.41 -2.90 -8.55
CA GLY A 248 9.49 -2.72 -7.42
C GLY A 248 8.02 -2.79 -7.80
N ALA A 249 7.62 -2.18 -8.92
CA ALA A 249 6.24 -2.23 -9.42
C ALA A 249 5.80 -3.67 -9.78
N THR A 250 6.67 -4.43 -10.45
CA THR A 250 6.40 -5.83 -10.81
C THR A 250 6.09 -6.67 -9.57
N PHE A 251 6.89 -6.54 -8.50
CA PHE A 251 6.67 -7.26 -7.24
C PHE A 251 5.41 -6.78 -6.49
N LEU A 252 5.15 -5.47 -6.44
CA LEU A 252 3.92 -4.95 -5.81
C LEU A 252 2.65 -5.48 -6.49
N ILE A 253 2.63 -5.51 -7.82
CA ILE A 253 1.47 -6.03 -8.57
C ILE A 253 1.33 -7.54 -8.37
N ALA A 254 2.44 -8.28 -8.33
CA ALA A 254 2.44 -9.70 -8.00
C ALA A 254 1.88 -9.96 -6.58
N ASP A 255 2.11 -9.06 -5.64
CA ASP A 255 1.51 -9.10 -4.29
C ASP A 255 0.07 -8.54 -4.22
N GLY A 256 -0.54 -8.22 -5.37
CA GLY A 256 -1.96 -7.86 -5.50
C GLY A 256 -2.25 -6.37 -5.39
N VAL A 257 -1.23 -5.50 -5.43
CA VAL A 257 -1.43 -4.04 -5.42
C VAL A 257 -1.83 -3.55 -6.81
N LEU A 258 -2.88 -2.72 -6.88
CA LEU A 258 -3.35 -2.07 -8.10
C LEU A 258 -3.19 -0.55 -8.01
N PRO A 259 -2.88 0.16 -9.13
CA PRO A 259 -2.74 1.62 -9.12
C PRO A 259 -4.02 2.33 -8.65
N SER A 260 -3.91 3.17 -7.62
CA SER A 260 -5.04 3.89 -7.01
C SER A 260 -4.64 5.30 -6.56
N ASN A 261 -5.58 6.09 -6.03
CA ASN A 261 -5.30 7.43 -5.50
C ASN A 261 -4.92 7.42 -4.00
N VAL A 262 -4.91 6.25 -3.36
CA VAL A 262 -4.75 6.12 -1.90
C VAL A 262 -3.81 4.98 -1.54
N GLU A 263 -3.17 5.09 -0.37
CA GLU A 263 -2.40 4.02 0.27
C GLU A 263 -1.39 3.34 -0.68
N ARG A 264 -1.37 2.00 -0.71
CA ARG A 264 -0.46 1.16 -1.50
C ARG A 264 -0.60 1.42 -2.99
N GLY A 265 -1.83 1.61 -3.46
CA GLY A 265 -2.11 1.88 -4.86
C GLY A 265 -1.58 3.24 -5.32
N TYR A 266 -1.53 4.22 -4.43
CA TYR A 266 -0.88 5.51 -4.70
C TYR A 266 0.65 5.34 -4.81
N ILE A 267 1.27 4.52 -3.96
CA ILE A 267 2.72 4.24 -4.02
C ILE A 267 3.09 3.57 -5.35
N LEU A 268 2.39 2.49 -5.73
CA LEU A 268 2.59 1.81 -7.02
C LEU A 268 2.43 2.78 -8.20
N ARG A 269 1.40 3.63 -8.13
CA ARG A 269 1.18 4.66 -9.14
C ARG A 269 2.33 5.66 -9.19
N ARG A 270 2.83 6.13 -8.05
CA ARG A 270 3.93 7.12 -7.98
C ARG A 270 5.18 6.60 -8.68
N ILE A 271 5.63 5.37 -8.36
CA ILE A 271 6.85 4.80 -8.95
C ILE A 271 6.68 4.52 -10.45
N LEU A 272 5.52 3.99 -10.88
CA LEU A 272 5.24 3.76 -12.31
C LEU A 272 5.26 5.07 -13.10
N ARG A 273 4.57 6.11 -12.60
CA ARG A 273 4.51 7.41 -13.27
C ARG A 273 5.86 8.11 -13.35
N ARG A 274 6.68 7.96 -12.31
CA ARG A 274 8.05 8.46 -12.32
C ARG A 274 8.93 7.71 -13.33
N ALA A 275 8.81 6.39 -13.44
CA ALA A 275 9.48 5.62 -14.49
C ALA A 275 9.02 6.06 -15.91
N ILE A 276 7.72 6.24 -16.14
CA ILE A 276 7.16 6.71 -17.41
C ILE A 276 7.70 8.11 -17.79
N ARG A 277 7.79 9.02 -16.81
CA ARG A 277 8.39 10.34 -17.00
C ARG A 277 9.83 10.22 -17.51
N TYR A 278 10.66 9.40 -16.87
CA TYR A 278 12.05 9.23 -17.27
C TYR A 278 12.18 8.48 -18.61
N GLY A 279 11.26 7.58 -18.94
CA GLY A 279 11.15 7.03 -20.29
C GLY A 279 10.92 8.12 -21.34
N LYS A 280 10.10 9.13 -21.04
CA LYS A 280 9.92 10.30 -21.92
C LYS A 280 11.18 11.16 -22.05
N VAL A 281 11.95 11.33 -20.97
CA VAL A 281 13.24 12.05 -20.98
C VAL A 281 14.23 11.34 -21.91
N LEU A 282 14.30 10.01 -21.83
CA LEU A 282 15.14 9.16 -22.67
C LEU A 282 14.56 8.94 -24.09
N LYS A 283 13.35 9.46 -24.37
CA LYS A 283 12.63 9.30 -25.64
C LYS A 283 12.39 7.83 -26.02
N LEU A 284 12.08 7.01 -25.02
CA LEU A 284 11.74 5.62 -25.22
C LEU A 284 10.38 5.47 -25.92
N ASP A 285 10.24 4.37 -26.66
CA ASP A 285 8.99 4.01 -27.32
C ASP A 285 7.89 3.67 -26.31
N LYS A 286 6.65 3.60 -26.79
CA LYS A 286 5.52 3.15 -25.96
C LYS A 286 5.72 1.71 -25.52
N ASN A 287 5.18 1.39 -24.35
CA ASN A 287 5.22 0.06 -23.74
C ASN A 287 6.65 -0.40 -23.41
N PHE A 288 7.60 0.53 -23.22
CA PHE A 288 8.98 0.19 -22.88
C PHE A 288 9.10 -0.49 -21.50
N LEU A 289 8.12 -0.31 -20.62
CA LEU A 289 8.08 -0.98 -19.31
C LEU A 289 7.75 -2.47 -19.41
N ILE A 290 7.11 -2.92 -20.50
CA ILE A 290 6.72 -4.32 -20.71
C ILE A 290 7.93 -5.25 -20.83
N PRO A 291 8.89 -5.05 -21.76
CA PRO A 291 10.07 -5.91 -21.83
C PRO A 291 10.90 -5.88 -20.54
N LEU A 292 10.94 -4.75 -19.84
CA LEU A 292 11.61 -4.63 -18.54
C LEU A 292 10.92 -5.48 -17.45
N SER A 293 9.61 -5.38 -17.31
CA SER A 293 8.85 -6.20 -16.34
C SER A 293 8.94 -7.70 -16.68
N GLN A 294 8.87 -8.06 -17.97
CA GLN A 294 9.11 -9.43 -18.41
C GLN A 294 10.50 -9.93 -18.01
N LYS A 295 11.52 -9.08 -18.10
CA LYS A 295 12.88 -9.42 -17.66
C LYS A 295 12.96 -9.61 -16.15
N VAL A 296 12.31 -8.77 -15.35
CA VAL A 296 12.19 -8.97 -13.90
C VAL A 296 11.55 -10.32 -13.59
N ILE A 297 10.42 -10.65 -14.24
CA ILE A 297 9.74 -11.93 -14.04
C ILE A 297 10.67 -13.09 -14.42
N GLU A 298 11.40 -13.00 -15.53
CA GLU A 298 12.35 -14.03 -15.97
C GLU A 298 13.45 -14.27 -14.93
N MET A 299 14.04 -13.21 -14.38
CA MET A 299 15.14 -13.28 -13.40
C MET A 299 14.70 -13.90 -12.07
N TYR A 300 13.44 -13.67 -11.67
CA TYR A 300 12.98 -13.96 -10.31
C TYR A 300 11.96 -15.10 -10.19
N LYS A 301 11.40 -15.62 -11.30
CA LYS A 301 10.33 -16.64 -11.29
C LYS A 301 10.68 -17.94 -10.55
N GLU A 302 11.96 -18.31 -10.46
CA GLU A 302 12.39 -19.54 -9.78
C GLU A 302 12.32 -19.41 -8.25
N PHE A 303 12.56 -18.20 -7.73
CA PHE A 303 12.52 -17.89 -6.31
C PHE A 303 11.14 -17.39 -5.86
N TYR A 304 10.44 -16.69 -6.75
CA TYR A 304 9.11 -16.09 -6.52
C TYR A 304 8.11 -16.54 -7.60
N PRO A 305 7.57 -17.78 -7.48
CA PRO A 305 6.69 -18.35 -8.50
C PRO A 305 5.43 -17.52 -8.80
N GLU A 306 4.97 -16.72 -7.84
CA GLU A 306 3.84 -15.81 -8.01
C GLU A 306 4.03 -14.81 -9.16
N LEU A 307 5.27 -14.44 -9.49
CA LEU A 307 5.59 -13.60 -10.65
C LEU A 307 5.22 -14.26 -11.97
N SER A 308 5.48 -15.58 -12.08
CA SER A 308 5.13 -16.34 -13.29
C SER A 308 3.64 -16.60 -13.34
N VAL A 309 3.01 -16.93 -12.21
CA VAL A 309 1.57 -17.20 -12.13
C VAL A 309 0.75 -15.96 -12.51
N LYS A 310 1.17 -14.78 -12.05
CA LYS A 310 0.46 -13.51 -12.29
C LYS A 310 1.02 -12.70 -13.45
N ARG A 311 1.82 -13.32 -14.32
CA ARG A 311 2.51 -12.63 -15.43
C ARG A 311 1.57 -11.74 -16.24
N GLU A 312 0.47 -12.29 -16.73
CA GLU A 312 -0.47 -11.55 -17.58
C GLU A 312 -1.13 -10.38 -16.85
N ASP A 313 -1.51 -10.57 -15.58
CA ASP A 313 -2.06 -9.51 -14.74
C ASP A 313 -1.04 -8.38 -14.54
N ILE A 314 0.21 -8.72 -14.23
CA ILE A 314 1.29 -7.76 -14.02
C ILE A 314 1.50 -6.90 -15.27
N LEU A 315 1.66 -7.54 -16.43
CA LEU A 315 1.91 -6.83 -17.69
C LEU A 315 0.71 -5.96 -18.08
N THR A 316 -0.52 -6.47 -17.92
CA THR A 316 -1.75 -5.73 -18.21
C THR A 316 -1.89 -4.49 -17.34
N VAL A 317 -1.56 -4.57 -16.05
CA VAL A 317 -1.64 -3.43 -15.13
C VAL A 317 -0.62 -2.35 -15.49
N ILE A 318 0.61 -2.76 -15.83
CA ILE A 318 1.69 -1.84 -16.23
C ILE A 318 1.33 -1.14 -17.55
N GLU A 319 0.89 -1.90 -18.56
CA GLU A 319 0.48 -1.37 -19.86
C GLU A 319 -0.62 -0.33 -19.71
N LYS A 320 -1.70 -0.67 -18.97
CA LYS A 320 -2.84 0.24 -18.78
C LYS A 320 -2.45 1.53 -18.05
N GLU A 321 -1.58 1.47 -17.05
CA GLU A 321 -1.14 2.69 -16.37
C GLU A 321 -0.18 3.50 -17.25
N GLU A 322 0.68 2.87 -18.05
CA GLU A 322 1.55 3.55 -19.02
C GLU A 322 0.73 4.30 -20.08
N GLU A 323 -0.23 3.64 -20.72
CA GLU A 323 -1.10 4.23 -21.72
C GLU A 323 -1.92 5.40 -21.15
N LYS A 324 -2.50 5.20 -19.97
CA LYS A 324 -3.31 6.21 -19.29
C LYS A 324 -2.47 7.41 -18.90
N PHE A 325 -1.33 7.19 -18.28
CA PHE A 325 -0.51 8.27 -17.75
C PHE A 325 0.26 9.02 -18.83
N SER A 326 0.69 8.35 -19.92
CA SER A 326 1.42 9.01 -21.02
C SER A 326 0.65 10.22 -21.59
N LYS A 327 -0.67 10.10 -21.74
CA LYS A 327 -1.54 11.21 -22.20
C LYS A 327 -1.60 12.35 -21.18
N THR A 328 -1.74 12.00 -19.91
CA THR A 328 -1.72 12.97 -18.79
C THR A 328 -0.38 13.70 -18.71
N LEU A 329 0.72 12.96 -18.82
CA LEU A 329 2.09 13.46 -18.76
C LEU A 329 2.36 14.49 -19.87
N GLU A 330 1.96 14.20 -21.12
CA GLU A 330 2.15 15.13 -22.24
C GLU A 330 1.43 16.46 -22.02
N ASN A 331 0.16 16.40 -21.62
CA ASN A 331 -0.63 17.61 -21.35
C ASN A 331 -0.08 18.39 -20.15
N GLY A 332 0.28 17.70 -19.07
CA GLY A 332 0.84 18.31 -17.87
C GLY A 332 2.21 18.96 -18.10
N LEU A 333 3.10 18.32 -18.87
CA LEU A 333 4.40 18.89 -19.25
C LEU A 333 4.25 20.14 -20.11
N LYS A 334 3.28 20.15 -21.04
CA LYS A 334 2.99 21.32 -21.86
C LYS A 334 2.54 22.50 -21.00
N GLU A 335 1.65 22.26 -20.04
CA GLU A 335 1.14 23.32 -19.17
C GLU A 335 2.20 23.81 -18.17
N LEU A 336 2.92 22.89 -17.53
CA LEU A 336 4.05 23.24 -16.65
C LEU A 336 5.11 24.05 -17.41
N GLY A 337 5.37 23.71 -18.68
CA GLY A 337 6.27 24.48 -19.54
C GLY A 337 5.87 25.95 -19.68
N LYS A 338 4.57 26.25 -19.82
CA LYS A 338 4.07 27.63 -19.89
C LYS A 338 4.27 28.37 -18.56
N ILE A 339 3.94 27.71 -17.44
CA ILE A 339 4.11 28.26 -16.09
C ILE A 339 5.58 28.64 -15.87
N LEU A 340 6.50 27.73 -16.17
CA LEU A 340 7.94 27.94 -15.98
C LEU A 340 8.48 29.11 -16.82
N VAL A 341 7.99 29.29 -18.04
CA VAL A 341 8.41 30.42 -18.90
C VAL A 341 7.86 31.75 -18.40
N ALA A 342 6.64 31.77 -17.85
CA ALA A 342 6.01 32.99 -17.35
C ALA A 342 6.59 33.49 -16.01
N LYS A 343 7.31 32.63 -15.26
CA LYS A 343 7.76 32.90 -13.89
C LYS A 343 9.21 33.36 -13.83
N ALA A 344 9.40 34.69 -13.89
CA ALA A 344 10.71 35.32 -13.74
C ALA A 344 11.29 35.18 -12.32
N ASP A 345 10.44 35.09 -11.30
CA ASP A 345 10.80 34.90 -9.89
C ASP A 345 11.22 33.45 -9.56
N LYS A 346 11.06 32.53 -10.51
CA LYS A 346 11.34 31.10 -10.37
C LYS A 346 10.57 30.39 -9.25
N ILE A 347 9.37 30.87 -8.96
CA ILE A 347 8.49 30.28 -7.94
C ILE A 347 7.18 29.84 -8.60
N ILE A 348 6.89 28.54 -8.51
CA ILE A 348 5.57 28.00 -8.85
C ILE A 348 4.68 28.18 -7.62
N SER A 349 3.60 28.93 -7.75
CA SER A 349 2.67 29.12 -6.64
C SER A 349 1.90 27.83 -6.32
N GLY A 350 1.44 27.70 -5.07
CA GLY A 350 0.66 26.54 -4.65
C GLY A 350 -0.61 26.32 -5.50
N LYS A 351 -1.26 27.41 -5.92
CA LYS A 351 -2.44 27.37 -6.80
C LYS A 351 -2.12 26.85 -8.20
N GLU A 352 -0.96 27.20 -8.76
CA GLU A 352 -0.53 26.71 -10.07
C GLU A 352 -0.16 25.23 -10.03
N ALA A 353 0.57 24.81 -8.99
CA ALA A 353 0.86 23.40 -8.77
C ALA A 353 -0.42 22.59 -8.51
N PHE A 354 -1.39 23.15 -7.78
CA PHE A 354 -2.69 22.52 -7.55
C PHE A 354 -3.53 22.47 -8.84
N TYR A 355 -3.49 23.51 -9.67
CA TYR A 355 -4.14 23.54 -10.98
C TYR A 355 -3.61 22.42 -11.91
N LEU A 356 -2.30 22.19 -11.93
CA LEU A 356 -1.70 21.07 -12.67
C LEU A 356 -2.25 19.71 -12.18
N TYR A 357 -2.36 19.54 -10.87
CA TYR A 357 -2.91 18.35 -10.25
C TYR A 357 -4.40 18.15 -10.58
N GLU A 358 -5.24 19.16 -10.31
CA GLU A 358 -6.70 19.07 -10.45
C GLU A 358 -7.14 18.98 -11.92
N SER A 359 -6.59 19.85 -12.77
CA SER A 359 -7.10 20.01 -14.15
C SER A 359 -6.46 19.03 -15.13
N TYR A 360 -5.21 18.64 -14.91
CA TYR A 360 -4.47 17.78 -15.84
C TYR A 360 -4.17 16.39 -15.25
N GLY A 361 -4.44 16.17 -13.97
CA GLY A 361 -4.05 14.93 -13.28
C GLY A 361 -2.55 14.80 -13.09
N PHE A 362 -1.82 15.93 -13.18
CA PHE A 362 -0.36 15.98 -13.15
C PHE A 362 0.14 15.97 -11.69
N PRO A 363 0.81 14.89 -11.24
CA PRO A 363 1.13 14.71 -9.82
C PRO A 363 2.04 15.83 -9.26
N MET A 364 1.81 16.20 -8.00
CA MET A 364 2.61 17.19 -7.29
C MET A 364 4.08 16.75 -7.20
N GLU A 365 4.34 15.46 -7.03
CA GLU A 365 5.68 14.90 -6.87
C GLU A 365 6.50 15.08 -8.15
N LEU A 366 5.88 14.87 -9.32
CA LEU A 366 6.54 15.13 -10.61
C LEU A 366 6.72 16.62 -10.87
N THR A 367 5.75 17.44 -10.43
CA THR A 367 5.87 18.90 -10.50
C THR A 367 7.09 19.38 -9.72
N ARG A 368 7.23 18.91 -8.46
CA ARG A 368 8.39 19.16 -7.60
C ARG A 368 9.68 18.74 -8.26
N GLU A 369 9.76 17.49 -8.72
CA GLU A 369 10.98 16.95 -9.31
C GLU A 369 11.45 17.75 -10.54
N ILE A 370 10.52 18.09 -11.46
CA ILE A 370 10.83 18.90 -12.65
C ILE A 370 11.21 20.33 -12.27
N ALA A 371 10.53 20.92 -11.29
CA ALA A 371 10.83 22.26 -10.80
C ALA A 371 12.26 22.31 -10.24
N THR A 372 12.63 21.36 -9.38
CA THR A 372 13.98 21.25 -8.81
C THR A 372 15.04 21.10 -9.90
N GLU A 373 14.84 20.22 -10.88
CA GLU A 373 15.76 20.06 -12.02
C GLU A 373 15.97 21.36 -12.81
N LYS A 374 14.91 22.17 -12.94
CA LYS A 374 14.94 23.46 -13.62
C LYS A 374 15.30 24.64 -12.71
N ARG A 375 15.63 24.38 -11.44
CA ARG A 375 15.97 25.39 -10.42
C ARG A 375 14.83 26.35 -10.10
N PHE A 376 13.61 25.83 -10.03
CA PHE A 376 12.42 26.52 -9.54
C PHE A 376 12.07 26.02 -8.13
N ALA A 377 11.55 26.91 -7.30
CA ALA A 377 10.93 26.55 -6.03
C ALA A 377 9.41 26.35 -6.22
N ILE A 378 8.79 25.59 -5.33
CA ILE A 378 7.34 25.45 -5.26
C ILE A 378 6.86 25.91 -3.88
N ASP A 379 5.80 26.70 -3.87
CA ASP A 379 5.07 27.04 -2.65
C ASP A 379 4.23 25.84 -2.19
N GLU A 380 4.84 24.96 -1.39
CA GLU A 380 4.20 23.74 -0.88
C GLU A 380 3.05 24.07 0.08
N THR A 381 3.24 25.07 0.95
CA THR A 381 2.20 25.50 1.90
C THR A 381 0.95 25.96 1.15
N GLY A 382 1.11 26.77 0.11
CA GLY A 382 -0.01 27.19 -0.73
C GLY A 382 -0.68 26.03 -1.45
N TRP A 383 0.07 25.00 -1.84
CA TRP A 383 -0.49 23.80 -2.46
C TRP A 383 -1.34 23.02 -1.46
N GLU A 384 -0.84 22.81 -0.24
CA GLU A 384 -1.59 22.12 0.82
C GLU A 384 -2.88 22.83 1.19
N ILE A 385 -2.85 24.17 1.24
CA ILE A 385 -4.04 24.98 1.47
C ILE A 385 -5.05 24.75 0.34
N ALA A 386 -4.64 24.91 -0.92
CA ALA A 386 -5.52 24.71 -2.08
C ALA A 386 -6.07 23.27 -2.16
N PHE A 387 -5.24 22.28 -1.83
CA PHE A 387 -5.63 20.88 -1.79
C PHE A 387 -6.64 20.60 -0.68
N LYS A 388 -6.44 21.15 0.52
CA LYS A 388 -7.40 21.05 1.63
C LYS A 388 -8.71 21.73 1.29
N GLU A 389 -8.68 22.93 0.73
CA GLU A 389 -9.89 23.64 0.26
C GLU A 389 -10.66 22.78 -0.75
N HIS A 390 -9.98 22.18 -1.72
CA HIS A 390 -10.62 21.28 -2.68
C HIS A 390 -11.14 19.99 -2.03
N GLN A 391 -10.41 19.43 -1.07
CA GLN A 391 -10.88 18.29 -0.29
C GLN A 391 -12.11 18.64 0.52
N GLU A 392 -12.18 19.82 1.13
CA GLU A 392 -13.33 20.31 1.89
C GLU A 392 -14.51 20.62 0.97
N ILE A 393 -14.29 21.19 -0.23
CA ILE A 393 -15.35 21.37 -1.24
C ILE A 393 -15.86 20.02 -1.73
N SER A 394 -14.94 19.09 -1.99
CA SER A 394 -15.27 17.71 -2.37
C SER A 394 -15.94 16.95 -1.23
N ARG A 395 -15.56 17.23 0.03
CA ARG A 395 -16.14 16.63 1.24
C ARG A 395 -17.45 17.27 1.60
N ALA A 396 -17.69 18.55 1.40
CA ALA A 396 -18.97 19.22 1.58
C ALA A 396 -19.93 18.84 0.43
N GLY A 397 -19.39 18.70 -0.78
CA GLY A 397 -20.06 18.10 -1.93
C GLY A 397 -20.33 16.61 -1.73
N ALA A 398 -19.48 15.90 -0.99
CA ALA A 398 -19.67 14.51 -0.58
C ALA A 398 -20.56 14.41 0.66
N GLU A 399 -20.55 15.28 1.64
CA GLU A 399 -21.48 15.31 2.78
C GLU A 399 -22.89 15.65 2.25
N LYS A 400 -23.00 16.47 1.19
CA LYS A 400 -24.22 16.60 0.38
C LYS A 400 -24.52 15.41 -0.57
N LYS A 401 -23.58 14.49 -0.84
CA LYS A 401 -23.73 13.34 -1.77
C LYS A 401 -23.56 11.94 -1.13
N PHE A 402 -23.22 11.85 0.15
CA PHE A 402 -22.74 10.71 0.96
C PHE A 402 -22.96 10.96 2.46
N GLY A 403 -23.48 12.11 2.88
CA GLY A 403 -24.15 12.17 4.17
C GLY A 403 -25.30 11.19 4.09
N GLY A 404 -25.15 10.05 4.74
CA GLY A 404 -26.25 9.16 5.11
C GLY A 404 -27.21 9.87 6.07
N HIS A 405 -27.76 11.01 5.64
CA HIS A 405 -28.92 11.69 6.19
C HIS A 405 -30.16 10.93 5.75
N GLY A 406 -30.21 9.68 6.19
CA GLY A 406 -31.37 8.82 6.08
C GLY A 406 -31.42 7.78 7.19
N ILE A 407 -30.27 7.37 7.75
CA ILE A 407 -30.24 6.33 8.79
C ILE A 407 -29.68 6.85 10.13
N ALA A 408 -28.64 7.72 10.12
CA ALA A 408 -28.13 8.33 11.36
C ALA A 408 -29.08 9.38 11.97
N GLU A 409 -29.90 10.03 11.14
CA GLU A 409 -30.92 10.99 11.61
C GLU A 409 -32.14 10.30 12.25
N ILE A 410 -32.42 9.03 11.91
CA ILE A 410 -33.52 8.28 12.53
C ILE A 410 -33.20 7.97 14.00
N THR A 411 -31.91 7.87 14.36
CA THR A 411 -31.52 7.48 15.72
C THR A 411 -31.05 8.62 16.62
N ASN A 412 -30.54 9.75 16.11
CA ASN A 412 -29.94 10.76 17.00
C ASN A 412 -30.32 12.25 16.84
N HIS A 413 -31.16 12.69 15.89
CA HIS A 413 -31.65 14.08 15.90
C HIS A 413 -33.15 14.22 15.55
N LYS A 414 -33.94 14.58 16.57
CA LYS A 414 -35.40 14.74 16.56
C LYS A 414 -35.88 16.03 15.88
N SER A 415 -35.26 16.49 14.80
CA SER A 415 -35.70 17.71 14.11
C SER A 415 -35.54 17.62 12.60
N GLN A 416 -36.68 17.44 11.93
CA GLN A 416 -36.97 17.67 10.49
C GLN A 416 -36.96 16.50 9.49
N ILE A 417 -37.23 15.25 9.88
CA ILE A 417 -37.68 14.21 8.92
C ILE A 417 -39.22 14.13 8.99
N THR A 418 -39.91 14.32 7.85
CA THR A 418 -41.36 14.07 7.78
C THR A 418 -41.61 12.55 7.69
N ASN A 419 -42.74 12.06 8.21
CA ASN A 419 -43.10 10.62 8.11
C ASN A 419 -43.09 10.09 6.66
N SER A 420 -43.23 10.97 5.66
CA SER A 420 -43.19 10.59 4.24
C SER A 420 -41.78 10.28 3.73
N ASP A 421 -40.75 10.95 4.27
CA ASP A 421 -39.35 10.78 3.81
C ASP A 421 -38.74 9.50 4.37
N ALA A 422 -39.05 9.18 5.63
CA ALA A 422 -38.65 7.91 6.24
C ALA A 422 -39.21 6.70 5.47
N GLY A 423 -40.47 6.76 5.03
CA GLY A 423 -41.07 5.70 4.20
C GLY A 423 -40.39 5.52 2.86
N LYS A 424 -39.99 6.61 2.18
CA LYS A 424 -39.26 6.54 0.91
C LYS A 424 -37.86 5.96 1.06
N ILE A 425 -37.15 6.32 2.13
CA ILE A 425 -35.82 5.77 2.45
C ILE A 425 -35.92 4.26 2.67
N THR A 426 -36.90 3.79 3.45
CA THR A 426 -37.15 2.35 3.68
C THR A 426 -37.44 1.57 2.39
N ARG A 427 -38.26 2.14 1.49
CA ARG A 427 -38.55 1.57 0.16
C ARG A 427 -37.28 1.50 -0.70
N LEU A 428 -36.52 2.59 -0.79
CA LEU A 428 -35.27 2.65 -1.56
C LEU A 428 -34.19 1.72 -1.01
N HIS A 429 -34.17 1.49 0.30
CA HIS A 429 -33.23 0.59 0.92
C HIS A 429 -33.48 -0.86 0.50
N THR A 430 -34.74 -1.30 0.54
CA THR A 430 -35.12 -2.64 0.06
C THR A 430 -34.92 -2.76 -1.46
N ALA A 431 -35.19 -1.70 -2.23
CA ALA A 431 -34.87 -1.66 -3.66
C ALA A 431 -33.37 -1.83 -3.94
N THR A 432 -32.51 -1.30 -3.07
CA THR A 432 -31.05 -1.42 -3.19
C THR A 432 -30.59 -2.87 -3.02
N HIS A 433 -31.20 -3.64 -2.12
CA HIS A 433 -30.92 -5.09 -1.97
C HIS A 433 -31.36 -5.90 -3.20
N LEU A 434 -32.49 -5.53 -3.83
CA LEU A 434 -32.94 -6.15 -5.09
C LEU A 434 -32.00 -5.81 -6.24
N LEU A 435 -31.56 -4.55 -6.34
CA LEU A 435 -30.57 -4.09 -7.33
C LEU A 435 -29.27 -4.86 -7.19
N HIS A 436 -28.75 -5.01 -5.97
CA HIS A 436 -27.51 -5.72 -5.73
C HIS A 436 -27.61 -7.18 -6.18
N GLN A 437 -28.68 -7.89 -5.80
CA GLN A 437 -28.89 -9.26 -6.29
C GLN A 437 -29.04 -9.31 -7.82
N ALA A 438 -29.78 -8.39 -8.44
CA ALA A 438 -29.94 -8.36 -9.89
C ALA A 438 -28.62 -8.12 -10.63
N LEU A 439 -27.71 -7.31 -10.08
CA LEU A 439 -26.36 -7.13 -10.60
C LEU A 439 -25.58 -8.45 -10.58
N HIS A 440 -25.68 -9.23 -9.50
CA HIS A 440 -25.07 -10.57 -9.43
C HIS A 440 -25.66 -11.53 -10.45
N ASP A 441 -26.99 -11.54 -10.61
CA ASP A 441 -27.67 -12.45 -11.53
C ASP A 441 -27.28 -12.20 -13.00
N ILE A 442 -27.14 -10.92 -13.38
CA ILE A 442 -26.89 -10.52 -14.77
C ILE A 442 -25.39 -10.46 -15.08
N LEU A 443 -24.57 -9.96 -14.16
CA LEU A 443 -23.15 -9.67 -14.41
C LEU A 443 -22.19 -10.67 -13.76
N GLY A 444 -22.66 -11.43 -12.76
CA GLY A 444 -21.82 -12.29 -11.92
C GLY A 444 -21.15 -13.45 -12.66
N GLN A 445 -21.61 -13.80 -13.87
CA GLN A 445 -20.96 -14.79 -14.72
C GLN A 445 -19.70 -14.25 -15.39
N GLU A 446 -19.61 -12.94 -15.60
CA GLU A 446 -18.47 -12.30 -16.28
C GLU A 446 -17.41 -11.83 -15.28
N ALA A 447 -17.83 -11.21 -14.19
CA ALA A 447 -16.93 -10.71 -13.17
C ALA A 447 -17.61 -10.70 -11.81
N GLU A 448 -16.79 -10.79 -10.77
CA GLU A 448 -17.29 -10.69 -9.41
C GLU A 448 -17.83 -9.28 -9.11
N VAL A 449 -19.10 -9.21 -8.73
CA VAL A 449 -19.78 -7.98 -8.35
C VAL A 449 -19.65 -7.78 -6.84
N ARG A 450 -18.79 -6.87 -6.40
CA ARG A 450 -18.64 -6.50 -4.98
C ARG A 450 -19.12 -5.06 -4.77
N GLN A 451 -19.90 -4.82 -3.74
CA GLN A 451 -20.29 -3.46 -3.36
C GLN A 451 -19.08 -2.67 -2.86
N MET A 452 -18.88 -1.48 -3.42
CA MET A 452 -17.81 -0.54 -3.06
C MET A 452 -18.32 0.66 -2.24
N GLY A 453 -19.61 0.95 -2.34
CA GLY A 453 -20.30 1.99 -1.59
C GLY A 453 -21.79 2.04 -1.91
N SER A 454 -22.59 2.50 -0.97
CA SER A 454 -24.02 2.76 -1.15
C SER A 454 -24.40 4.07 -0.47
N ASP A 455 -25.39 4.78 -0.99
CA ASP A 455 -25.96 5.99 -0.40
C ASP A 455 -27.44 6.05 -0.77
N ILE A 456 -28.30 6.21 0.23
CA ILE A 456 -29.76 6.22 0.08
C ILE A 456 -30.28 7.47 0.79
N ASN A 457 -31.11 8.23 0.08
CA ASN A 457 -31.86 9.35 0.64
C ASN A 457 -33.32 9.31 0.14
N ALA A 458 -34.15 10.27 0.51
CA ALA A 458 -35.57 10.28 0.16
C ALA A 458 -35.86 10.42 -1.36
N GLU A 459 -34.85 10.81 -2.16
CA GLU A 459 -35.01 11.05 -3.60
C GLU A 459 -34.45 9.91 -4.46
N ARG A 460 -33.39 9.22 -3.99
CA ARG A 460 -32.67 8.23 -4.81
C ARG A 460 -31.84 7.25 -3.99
N THR A 461 -31.42 6.17 -4.65
CA THR A 461 -30.30 5.33 -4.24
C THR A 461 -29.13 5.48 -5.21
N ARG A 462 -27.90 5.41 -4.67
CA ARG A 462 -26.65 5.39 -5.42
C ARG A 462 -25.84 4.18 -4.97
N PHE A 463 -25.59 3.28 -5.91
CA PHE A 463 -24.94 2.00 -5.66
C PHE A 463 -23.65 1.88 -6.47
N ASP A 464 -22.52 1.69 -5.79
CA ASP A 464 -21.20 1.52 -6.39
C ASP A 464 -20.77 0.06 -6.27
N PHE A 465 -20.31 -0.53 -7.38
CA PHE A 465 -19.92 -1.93 -7.44
C PHE A 465 -18.70 -2.16 -8.33
N THR A 466 -17.96 -3.25 -8.08
CA THR A 466 -16.83 -3.65 -8.94
C THR A 466 -17.34 -4.23 -10.25
N PHE A 467 -16.89 -3.67 -11.36
CA PHE A 467 -17.09 -4.24 -12.69
C PHE A 467 -16.06 -3.65 -13.66
N PRO A 468 -15.42 -4.46 -14.53
CA PRO A 468 -14.24 -4.04 -15.28
C PRO A 468 -14.55 -3.08 -16.44
N ARG A 469 -15.80 -3.03 -16.91
CA ARG A 469 -16.22 -2.24 -18.07
C ARG A 469 -17.51 -1.47 -17.82
N LYS A 470 -17.89 -0.62 -18.78
CA LYS A 470 -19.21 0.02 -18.81
C LYS A 470 -20.30 -1.02 -19.12
N LEU A 471 -21.46 -0.86 -18.48
CA LEU A 471 -22.62 -1.70 -18.74
C LEU A 471 -23.23 -1.33 -20.10
N PHE A 472 -23.63 -2.35 -20.86
CA PHE A 472 -24.41 -2.17 -22.07
C PHE A 472 -25.84 -1.77 -21.73
N SER A 473 -26.49 -1.02 -22.62
CA SER A 473 -27.88 -0.57 -22.42
C SER A 473 -28.83 -1.75 -22.18
N GLU A 474 -28.61 -2.89 -22.84
CA GLU A 474 -29.40 -4.10 -22.63
C GLU A 474 -29.22 -4.70 -21.23
N GLU A 475 -28.02 -4.63 -20.66
CA GLU A 475 -27.75 -5.12 -19.30
C GLU A 475 -28.46 -4.22 -18.27
N ILE A 476 -28.39 -2.91 -18.45
CA ILE A 476 -29.08 -1.94 -17.60
C ILE A 476 -30.59 -2.20 -17.62
N ASN A 477 -31.16 -2.38 -18.82
CA ASN A 477 -32.60 -2.67 -18.96
C ASN A 477 -32.97 -4.00 -18.29
N LYS A 478 -32.17 -5.07 -18.48
CA LYS A 478 -32.40 -6.37 -17.83
C LYS A 478 -32.34 -6.28 -16.31
N ILE A 479 -31.39 -5.52 -15.76
CA ILE A 479 -31.28 -5.29 -14.30
C ILE A 479 -32.55 -4.61 -13.79
N GLU A 480 -32.99 -3.53 -14.45
CA GLU A 480 -34.23 -2.82 -14.09
C GLU A 480 -35.46 -3.74 -14.20
N GLU A 481 -35.59 -4.53 -15.26
CA GLU A 481 -36.67 -5.51 -15.45
C GLU A 481 -36.70 -6.57 -14.35
N VAL A 482 -35.54 -7.11 -13.95
CA VAL A 482 -35.44 -8.10 -12.88
C VAL A 482 -35.89 -7.50 -11.55
N VAL A 483 -35.43 -6.29 -11.20
CA VAL A 483 -35.84 -5.61 -9.96
C VAL A 483 -37.35 -5.38 -9.94
N ASN A 484 -37.90 -4.81 -11.01
CA ASN A 484 -39.34 -4.55 -11.11
C ASN A 484 -40.19 -5.83 -11.14
N LYS A 485 -39.68 -6.91 -11.75
CA LYS A 485 -40.34 -8.21 -11.69
C LYS A 485 -40.44 -8.73 -10.25
N LYS A 486 -39.39 -8.56 -9.44
CA LYS A 486 -39.40 -8.95 -8.03
C LYS A 486 -40.33 -8.08 -7.21
N ILE A 487 -40.35 -6.78 -7.45
CA ILE A 487 -41.31 -5.85 -6.83
C ILE A 487 -42.75 -6.29 -7.14
N LYS A 488 -43.06 -6.57 -8.41
CA LYS A 488 -44.40 -7.02 -8.84
C LYS A 488 -44.83 -8.35 -8.24
N LEU A 489 -43.89 -9.23 -7.88
CA LEU A 489 -44.17 -10.49 -7.21
C LEU A 489 -44.54 -10.31 -5.73
N ASP A 490 -44.39 -9.10 -5.19
CA ASP A 490 -44.73 -8.75 -3.80
C ASP A 490 -44.13 -9.74 -2.80
N LEU A 491 -42.82 -9.92 -2.89
CA LEU A 491 -42.08 -10.89 -2.09
C LEU A 491 -41.96 -10.40 -0.64
N PRO A 492 -42.25 -11.25 0.36
CA PRO A 492 -42.10 -10.89 1.76
C PRO A 492 -40.63 -10.69 2.15
N VAL A 493 -40.38 -9.77 3.08
CA VAL A 493 -39.06 -9.46 3.63
C VAL A 493 -38.99 -9.96 5.07
N PHE A 494 -37.97 -10.75 5.37
CA PHE A 494 -37.75 -11.33 6.70
C PHE A 494 -36.46 -10.82 7.31
N ASN A 495 -36.45 -10.62 8.63
CA ASN A 495 -35.25 -10.34 9.41
C ASN A 495 -35.02 -11.48 10.40
N LYS A 496 -33.81 -12.05 10.40
CA LYS A 496 -33.38 -13.02 11.40
C LYS A 496 -32.04 -12.63 12.00
N LYS A 497 -31.99 -12.59 13.34
CA LYS A 497 -30.72 -12.52 14.08
C LYS A 497 -30.03 -13.86 14.11
N MET A 498 -28.74 -13.87 13.82
CA MET A 498 -27.90 -15.07 13.90
C MET A 498 -26.43 -14.71 14.05
N ASN A 499 -25.61 -15.73 14.32
CA ASN A 499 -24.16 -15.56 14.33
C ASN A 499 -23.65 -15.19 12.92
N LYS A 500 -22.71 -14.25 12.86
CA LYS A 500 -22.09 -13.76 11.63
C LYS A 500 -21.49 -14.87 10.76
N GLU A 501 -20.80 -15.84 11.36
CA GLU A 501 -20.17 -16.93 10.61
C GLU A 501 -21.20 -17.87 10.00
N ASP A 502 -22.32 -18.10 10.70
CA ASP A 502 -23.44 -18.89 10.18
C ASP A 502 -24.13 -18.15 9.02
N ALA A 503 -24.32 -16.83 9.14
CA ALA A 503 -24.89 -16.01 8.08
C ALA A 503 -24.05 -16.06 6.80
N ILE A 504 -22.72 -15.93 6.92
CA ILE A 504 -21.79 -16.02 5.80
C ILE A 504 -21.83 -17.44 5.19
N ARG A 505 -21.89 -18.50 6.02
CA ARG A 505 -22.02 -19.89 5.54
C ARG A 505 -23.31 -20.13 4.76
N LEU A 506 -24.40 -19.44 5.11
CA LEU A 506 -25.67 -19.46 4.37
C LEU A 506 -25.66 -18.60 3.09
N GLY A 507 -24.52 -18.01 2.75
CA GLY A 507 -24.31 -17.20 1.55
C GLY A 507 -24.84 -15.78 1.67
N ALA A 508 -25.08 -15.27 2.90
CA ALA A 508 -25.46 -13.87 3.09
C ALA A 508 -24.26 -12.96 2.77
N ARG A 509 -24.51 -11.90 2.00
CA ARG A 509 -23.45 -10.95 1.64
C ARG A 509 -23.14 -10.02 2.81
N ALA A 510 -21.85 -9.76 3.03
CA ALA A 510 -21.34 -8.88 4.08
C ALA A 510 -20.42 -7.80 3.49
N PHE A 511 -20.45 -6.59 4.05
CA PHE A 511 -19.71 -5.45 3.53
C PHE A 511 -18.39 -5.20 4.29
N PHE A 512 -17.27 -5.16 3.57
CA PHE A 512 -15.90 -5.04 4.14
C PHE A 512 -15.63 -3.77 4.94
N LYS A 513 -16.46 -2.73 4.81
CA LYS A 513 -16.29 -1.46 5.55
C LYS A 513 -16.96 -1.45 6.92
N GLU A 514 -17.91 -2.36 7.17
CA GLU A 514 -18.64 -2.42 8.44
C GLU A 514 -18.03 -3.48 9.34
N LYS A 515 -17.57 -3.06 10.53
CA LYS A 515 -17.22 -3.99 11.60
C LYS A 515 -18.52 -4.55 12.19
N TYR A 516 -18.99 -5.67 11.64
CA TYR A 516 -20.13 -6.38 12.21
C TYR A 516 -19.76 -7.05 13.54
N PRO A 517 -20.61 -6.95 14.57
CA PRO A 517 -20.50 -7.74 15.79
C PRO A 517 -20.76 -9.23 15.51
N ASP A 518 -20.54 -10.10 16.51
CA ASP A 518 -20.70 -11.56 16.37
C ASP A 518 -22.14 -11.98 16.08
N GLU A 519 -23.13 -11.22 16.57
CA GLU A 519 -24.55 -11.39 16.26
C GLU A 519 -25.00 -10.30 15.27
N VAL A 520 -25.56 -10.71 14.13
CA VAL A 520 -25.95 -9.81 13.04
C VAL A 520 -27.41 -10.02 12.65
N ASN A 521 -28.04 -8.97 12.12
CA ASN A 521 -29.34 -9.08 11.46
C ASN A 521 -29.12 -9.47 9.99
N VAL A 522 -29.77 -10.53 9.54
CA VAL A 522 -29.79 -10.96 8.14
C VAL A 522 -31.16 -10.69 7.58
N TYR A 523 -31.22 -9.80 6.59
CA TYR A 523 -32.45 -9.54 5.83
C TYR A 523 -32.52 -10.46 4.62
N SER A 524 -33.64 -11.17 4.49
CA SER A 524 -33.91 -12.13 3.43
C SER A 524 -35.19 -11.77 2.68
N ILE A 525 -35.14 -11.74 1.35
CA ILE A 525 -36.28 -11.38 0.50
C ILE A 525 -36.79 -12.62 -0.26
N GLY A 526 -38.08 -12.92 -0.09
CA GLY A 526 -38.82 -13.98 -0.79
C GLY A 526 -38.91 -15.32 -0.07
N ASP A 527 -38.00 -15.63 0.87
CA ASP A 527 -38.05 -16.84 1.69
C ASP A 527 -37.48 -16.54 3.10
N PRO A 528 -38.11 -17.04 4.18
CA PRO A 528 -37.58 -16.87 5.55
C PRO A 528 -36.30 -17.66 5.81
N ASP A 529 -35.99 -18.68 5.00
CA ASP A 529 -34.72 -19.38 5.01
C ASP A 529 -33.73 -18.65 4.07
N PRO A 530 -32.66 -18.01 4.60
CA PRO A 530 -31.70 -17.27 3.77
C PRO A 530 -31.10 -18.12 2.64
N SER A 531 -30.94 -19.43 2.85
CA SER A 531 -30.38 -20.32 1.82
C SER A 531 -31.24 -20.37 0.54
N LYS A 532 -32.54 -20.08 0.66
CA LYS A 532 -33.52 -20.08 -0.44
C LYS A 532 -33.98 -18.68 -0.86
N ALA A 533 -33.64 -17.66 -0.07
CA ALA A 533 -34.01 -16.28 -0.34
C ALA A 533 -33.36 -15.76 -1.63
N TYR A 534 -34.11 -14.93 -2.37
CA TYR A 534 -33.62 -14.29 -3.58
C TYR A 534 -32.47 -13.34 -3.26
N SER A 535 -32.67 -12.42 -2.31
CA SER A 535 -31.62 -11.55 -1.77
C SER A 535 -31.43 -11.82 -0.28
N LYS A 536 -30.18 -11.80 0.18
CA LYS A 536 -29.76 -12.09 1.55
C LYS A 536 -28.52 -11.28 1.92
N GLU A 537 -28.66 -10.36 2.87
CA GLU A 537 -27.60 -9.42 3.23
C GLU A 537 -27.57 -9.16 4.73
N LEU A 538 -26.36 -8.99 5.28
CA LEU A 538 -26.18 -8.46 6.62
C LEU A 538 -26.48 -6.96 6.58
N CYS A 539 -27.55 -6.53 7.25
CA CYS A 539 -27.99 -5.15 7.20
C CYS A 539 -28.65 -4.71 8.52
N GLY A 540 -28.39 -3.47 8.93
CA GLY A 540 -28.96 -2.87 10.15
C GLY A 540 -29.99 -1.77 9.91
N GLY A 541 -30.29 -1.42 8.65
CA GLY A 541 -31.23 -0.34 8.34
C GLY A 541 -32.68 -0.82 8.14
N PRO A 542 -33.63 0.13 7.97
CA PRO A 542 -35.05 -0.20 7.86
C PRO A 542 -35.38 -0.82 6.49
N HIS A 543 -36.35 -1.73 6.47
CA HIS A 543 -36.85 -2.40 5.26
C HIS A 543 -38.38 -2.38 5.23
N VAL A 544 -38.96 -2.49 4.04
CA VAL A 544 -40.41 -2.70 3.87
C VAL A 544 -40.76 -4.14 4.24
N ASP A 545 -42.01 -4.42 4.58
CA ASP A 545 -42.45 -5.78 4.91
C ASP A 545 -42.62 -6.64 3.64
N SER A 546 -42.94 -6.00 2.51
CA SER A 546 -43.04 -6.66 1.22
C SER A 546 -42.52 -5.81 0.06
N THR A 547 -41.92 -6.44 -0.96
CA THR A 547 -41.32 -5.71 -2.08
C THR A 547 -42.33 -4.91 -2.90
N GLY A 548 -43.62 -5.24 -2.87
CA GLY A 548 -44.66 -4.48 -3.58
C GLY A 548 -44.84 -3.06 -3.04
N GLU A 549 -44.45 -2.80 -1.79
CA GLU A 549 -44.45 -1.46 -1.21
C GLU A 549 -43.43 -0.53 -1.88
N ILE A 550 -42.44 -1.06 -2.61
CA ILE A 550 -41.38 -0.27 -3.24
C ILE A 550 -41.92 0.61 -4.38
N GLY A 551 -43.00 0.21 -5.07
CA GLY A 551 -43.53 0.93 -6.24
C GLY A 551 -42.83 0.52 -7.54
N TYR A 552 -42.39 1.48 -8.35
CA TYR A 552 -41.64 1.21 -9.58
C TYR A 552 -40.18 1.64 -9.44
N PHE A 553 -39.22 0.77 -9.77
CA PHE A 553 -37.79 1.08 -9.68
C PHE A 553 -37.23 1.50 -11.04
N LYS A 554 -36.41 2.55 -11.07
CA LYS A 554 -35.86 3.07 -12.33
C LYS A 554 -34.40 3.49 -12.22
N ILE A 555 -33.56 2.99 -13.10
CA ILE A 555 -32.16 3.39 -13.22
C ILE A 555 -32.07 4.68 -14.04
N ILE A 556 -31.60 5.75 -13.41
CA ILE A 556 -31.46 7.07 -14.03
C ILE A 556 -30.10 7.23 -14.71
N LYS A 557 -29.05 6.66 -14.12
CA LYS A 557 -27.69 6.83 -14.63
C LYS A 557 -26.79 5.68 -14.24
N GLU A 558 -25.93 5.30 -15.18
CA GLU A 558 -24.79 4.43 -14.97
C GLU A 558 -23.51 5.19 -15.38
N GLU A 559 -22.49 5.21 -14.51
CA GLU A 559 -21.22 5.90 -14.77
C GLU A 559 -20.01 5.23 -14.08
N SER A 560 -18.80 5.55 -14.54
CA SER A 560 -17.58 5.13 -13.84
C SER A 560 -17.42 5.94 -12.55
N SER A 561 -17.19 5.27 -11.42
CA SER A 561 -16.85 5.92 -10.15
C SER A 561 -15.33 6.07 -10.01
N SER A 562 -14.60 4.99 -10.30
CA SER A 562 -13.14 4.93 -10.35
C SER A 562 -12.71 3.76 -11.27
N ALA A 563 -11.41 3.48 -11.39
CA ALA A 563 -10.95 2.35 -12.18
C ALA A 563 -11.48 1.03 -11.59
N GLY A 564 -12.17 0.23 -12.40
CA GLY A 564 -12.78 -1.04 -11.99
C GLY A 564 -14.04 -0.91 -11.11
N VAL A 565 -14.56 0.31 -10.90
CA VAL A 565 -15.77 0.56 -10.11
C VAL A 565 -16.80 1.34 -10.91
N ARG A 566 -18.02 0.79 -11.00
CA ARG A 566 -19.19 1.36 -11.65
C ARG A 566 -20.17 1.89 -10.62
N ARG A 567 -21.00 2.85 -11.01
CA ARG A 567 -22.00 3.49 -10.17
C ARG A 567 -23.34 3.54 -10.88
N ILE A 568 -24.37 3.02 -10.23
CA ILE A 568 -25.78 3.19 -10.63
C ILE A 568 -26.43 4.21 -9.72
N ARG A 569 -27.21 5.12 -10.30
CA ARG A 569 -28.19 5.95 -9.59
C ARG A 569 -29.58 5.54 -10.03
N ALA A 570 -30.45 5.27 -9.07
CA ALA A 570 -31.81 4.85 -9.32
C ALA A 570 -32.80 5.56 -8.38
N ILE A 571 -34.06 5.63 -8.80
CA ILE A 571 -35.17 6.21 -8.05
C ILE A 571 -36.30 5.20 -7.93
N ILE A 572 -37.29 5.53 -7.10
CA ILE A 572 -38.57 4.84 -7.06
C ILE A 572 -39.70 5.80 -7.44
N GLU A 573 -40.66 5.33 -8.22
CA GLU A 573 -41.86 6.05 -8.66
C GLU A 573 -43.13 5.44 -8.04
#